data_AF-A0A7S2VRE4-F1
#
_entry.id   AF-A0A7S2VRE4-F1
#
_cell.length_a   1.000
_cell.length_b   1.000
_cell.length_c   1.000
_cell.angle_alpha   90.00
_cell.angle_beta   90.00
_cell.angle_gamma   90.00
#
_symmetry.space_group_name_H-M   'P 1'
#
loop_
_entity.id
_entity.type
_entity.pdbx_description
1 polymer ?
#
loop_
_entity_poly.entity_id
_entity_poly.type
_entity_poly.pdbx_seq_one_letter_code
_entity_poly.pdbx_strand_id
1 'polypeptide(L)'
;GSVAFKVKTTAPNLFSVRPSNGTLSRAGVQQNVVVTLTSDNPSQASGARFLLQAVAVEDGQTFTREDWRNCRQDSIQEHTLDVHLDEGEGRAAEASRPASGAAEASRPASGAEEASQPPSNADLKAKYDDLVQYTLSLEREKKLLEEAKTAPGVVPPRAVHEE
;
A
#
# COMPACT_ATOMS: atom_id res chain seq x y z
N GLY A 1 16.21 11.38 -16.41
CA GLY A 1 16.70 10.00 -16.39
C GLY A 1 15.50 9.10 -16.43
N SER A 2 15.45 8.20 -17.39
CA SER A 2 14.38 7.22 -17.52
C SER A 2 14.80 5.88 -16.90
N VAL A 3 13.84 5.07 -16.48
CA VAL A 3 14.11 3.72 -15.93
C VAL A 3 13.20 2.71 -16.60
N ALA A 4 13.76 1.71 -17.25
CA ALA A 4 13.00 0.56 -17.73
C ALA A 4 12.93 -0.52 -16.64
N PHE A 5 11.77 -1.14 -16.49
CA PHE A 5 11.55 -2.19 -15.52
C PHE A 5 10.91 -3.43 -16.14
N LYS A 6 11.13 -4.58 -15.51
CA LYS A 6 10.51 -5.86 -15.86
C LYS A 6 10.30 -6.68 -14.60
N VAL A 7 9.11 -7.26 -14.48
CA VAL A 7 8.69 -8.13 -13.38
C VAL A 7 8.65 -9.57 -13.87
N LYS A 8 9.31 -10.46 -13.14
CA LYS A 8 9.27 -11.91 -13.36
C LYS A 8 8.74 -12.58 -12.09
N THR A 9 8.22 -13.79 -12.23
CA THR A 9 7.72 -14.58 -11.08
C THR A 9 8.21 -16.01 -11.20
N THR A 10 8.40 -16.67 -10.05
CA THR A 10 8.67 -18.11 -9.98
C THR A 10 7.42 -18.95 -10.23
N ALA A 11 6.22 -18.36 -10.17
CA ALA A 11 4.95 -19.06 -10.35
C ALA A 11 4.06 -18.40 -11.43
N PRO A 12 4.49 -18.37 -12.71
CA PRO A 12 3.79 -17.65 -13.79
C PRO A 12 2.38 -18.18 -14.08
N ASN A 13 2.07 -19.42 -13.69
CA ASN A 13 0.74 -20.01 -13.88
C ASN A 13 -0.25 -19.60 -12.77
N LEU A 14 0.25 -19.12 -11.63
CA LEU A 14 -0.57 -18.73 -10.49
C LEU A 14 -0.85 -17.23 -10.48
N PHE A 15 -0.03 -16.42 -11.14
CA PHE A 15 -0.13 -14.96 -11.09
C PHE A 15 -0.22 -14.32 -12.47
N SER A 16 -1.08 -13.31 -12.57
CA SER A 16 -1.11 -12.35 -13.68
C SER A 16 -0.52 -11.02 -13.20
N VAL A 17 0.40 -10.45 -13.97
CA VAL A 17 1.08 -9.19 -13.64
C VAL A 17 0.87 -8.17 -14.75
N ARG A 18 0.27 -7.02 -14.42
CA ARG A 18 -0.01 -5.94 -15.37
C ARG A 18 0.33 -4.55 -14.81
N PRO A 19 1.16 -3.75 -15.50
CA PRO A 19 2.08 -4.16 -16.56
C PRO A 19 3.23 -5.03 -16.02
N SER A 20 3.67 -6.03 -16.78
CA SER A 20 4.83 -6.87 -16.42
C SER A 20 6.16 -6.24 -16.86
N ASN A 21 6.14 -5.25 -17.72
CA ASN A 21 7.29 -4.45 -18.11
C ASN A 21 6.86 -3.04 -18.52
N GLY A 22 7.77 -2.08 -18.46
CA GLY A 22 7.48 -0.71 -18.87
C GLY A 22 8.70 0.19 -18.72
N THR A 23 8.51 1.47 -19.04
CA THR A 23 9.54 2.51 -18.87
C THR A 23 8.94 3.71 -18.15
N LEU A 24 9.61 4.14 -17.09
CA LEU A 24 9.32 5.36 -16.34
C LEU A 24 10.12 6.50 -16.97
N SER A 25 9.43 7.41 -17.66
CA SER A 25 10.08 8.42 -18.50
C SER A 25 10.67 9.62 -17.75
N ARG A 26 10.32 9.81 -16.47
CA ARG A 26 10.78 10.96 -15.66
C ARG A 26 10.96 10.56 -14.19
N ALA A 27 11.90 11.25 -13.54
CA ALA A 27 12.07 11.13 -12.09
C ALA A 27 10.79 11.55 -11.36
N GLY A 28 10.43 10.81 -10.31
CA GLY A 28 9.21 11.05 -9.52
C GLY A 28 7.92 10.46 -10.11
N VAL A 29 7.94 9.91 -11.33
CA VAL A 29 6.80 9.17 -11.87
C VAL A 29 6.72 7.81 -11.20
N GLN A 30 5.52 7.44 -10.77
CA GLN A 30 5.22 6.13 -10.19
C GLN A 30 4.40 5.31 -11.18
N GLN A 31 4.69 4.01 -11.25
CA GLN A 31 3.90 3.04 -11.99
C GLN A 31 3.29 2.06 -11.00
N ASN A 32 1.96 1.98 -10.98
CA ASN A 32 1.28 0.93 -10.25
C ASN A 32 1.36 -0.38 -11.06
N VAL A 33 1.79 -1.46 -10.41
CA VAL A 33 1.81 -2.81 -10.97
C VAL A 33 0.78 -3.63 -10.22
N VAL A 34 -0.23 -4.11 -10.94
CA VAL A 34 -1.28 -4.96 -10.39
C VAL A 34 -0.83 -6.41 -10.54
N VAL A 35 -0.77 -7.11 -9.41
CA VAL A 35 -0.50 -8.55 -9.34
C VAL A 35 -1.79 -9.23 -8.89
N THR A 36 -2.32 -10.11 -9.73
CA THR A 36 -3.56 -10.85 -9.46
C THR A 36 -3.23 -12.33 -9.35
N LEU A 37 -3.61 -12.93 -8.22
CA LEU A 37 -3.60 -14.38 -8.07
C LEU A 37 -4.76 -14.97 -8.86
N THR A 38 -4.46 -15.87 -9.81
CA THR A 38 -5.45 -16.48 -10.71
C THR A 38 -5.85 -17.88 -10.29
N SER A 39 -5.20 -18.47 -9.28
CA SER A 39 -5.53 -19.80 -8.77
C SER A 39 -6.66 -19.75 -7.72
N ASP A 40 -7.55 -20.72 -7.80
CA ASP A 40 -8.60 -21.04 -6.83
C ASP A 40 -8.06 -21.58 -5.49
N ASN A 41 -6.82 -22.05 -5.45
CA ASN A 41 -6.16 -22.49 -4.22
C ASN A 41 -5.01 -21.55 -3.85
N PRO A 42 -5.23 -20.57 -2.94
CA PRO A 42 -4.23 -19.57 -2.63
C PRO A 42 -3.01 -20.18 -1.95
N SER A 43 -3.12 -21.27 -1.21
CA SER A 43 -1.97 -21.89 -0.52
C SER A 43 -0.81 -22.24 -1.45
N GLN A 44 -1.08 -22.52 -2.74
CA GLN A 44 -0.05 -22.80 -3.75
C GLN A 44 0.83 -21.58 -4.08
N ALA A 45 0.35 -20.38 -3.77
CA ALA A 45 1.08 -19.14 -3.96
C ALA A 45 2.05 -18.83 -2.80
N SER A 46 1.93 -19.55 -1.68
CA SER A 46 2.85 -19.41 -0.54
C SER A 46 4.26 -19.84 -0.95
N GLY A 47 5.25 -18.97 -0.72
CA GLY A 47 6.63 -19.20 -1.14
C GLY A 47 6.94 -18.83 -2.59
N ALA A 48 5.97 -18.31 -3.35
CA ALA A 48 6.26 -17.68 -4.63
C ALA A 48 7.09 -16.40 -4.44
N ARG A 49 7.86 -16.05 -5.47
CA ARG A 49 8.73 -14.86 -5.47
C ARG A 49 8.54 -14.05 -6.74
N PHE A 50 8.58 -12.74 -6.59
CA PHE A 50 8.67 -11.82 -7.70
C PHE A 50 10.08 -11.24 -7.79
N LEU A 51 10.60 -11.16 -9.00
CA LEU A 51 11.86 -10.51 -9.31
C LEU A 51 11.58 -9.25 -10.13
N LEU A 52 11.87 -8.10 -9.55
CA LEU A 52 11.87 -6.81 -10.23
C LEU A 52 13.28 -6.53 -10.76
N GLN A 53 13.41 -6.41 -12.07
CA GLN A 53 14.63 -5.95 -12.74
C GLN A 53 14.43 -4.51 -13.20
N ALA A 54 15.43 -3.66 -13.00
CA ALA A 54 15.42 -2.27 -13.44
C ALA A 54 16.75 -1.90 -14.11
N VAL A 55 16.70 -1.03 -15.12
CA VAL A 55 17.89 -0.50 -15.80
C VAL A 55 17.69 0.98 -16.09
N ALA A 56 18.73 1.78 -15.88
CA ALA A 56 18.73 3.19 -16.25
C ALA A 56 18.81 3.30 -17.78
N VAL A 57 17.95 4.13 -18.36
CA VAL A 57 17.87 4.34 -19.82
C VAL A 57 17.90 5.84 -20.12
N GLU A 58 18.34 6.19 -21.33
CA GLU A 58 18.37 7.58 -21.76
C GLU A 58 16.95 8.17 -21.87
N ASP A 59 16.81 9.45 -21.54
CA ASP A 59 15.52 10.15 -21.63
C ASP A 59 15.01 10.16 -23.07
N GLY A 60 13.75 9.79 -23.28
CA GLY A 60 13.12 9.75 -24.60
C GLY A 60 13.40 8.50 -25.43
N GLN A 61 14.27 7.59 -24.97
CA GLN A 61 14.48 6.32 -25.65
C GLN A 61 13.36 5.32 -25.30
N THR A 62 12.77 4.70 -26.32
CA THR A 62 11.88 3.54 -26.15
C THR A 62 12.71 2.32 -25.81
N PHE A 63 12.55 1.79 -24.61
CA PHE A 63 13.25 0.57 -24.19
C PHE A 63 12.39 -0.66 -24.47
N THR A 64 12.87 -1.53 -25.37
CA THR A 64 12.13 -2.70 -25.87
C THR A 64 12.56 -3.99 -25.16
N ARG A 65 11.90 -5.10 -25.50
CA ARG A 65 12.25 -6.42 -24.96
C ARG A 65 13.63 -6.90 -25.43
N GLU A 66 14.05 -6.49 -26.62
CA GLU A 66 15.31 -6.90 -27.23
C GLU A 66 16.50 -6.20 -26.56
N ASP A 67 16.32 -4.96 -26.14
CA ASP A 67 17.35 -4.16 -25.47
C ASP A 67 17.85 -4.81 -24.16
N TRP A 68 16.99 -5.54 -23.45
CA TRP A 68 17.38 -6.30 -22.26
C TRP A 68 18.49 -7.34 -22.51
N ARG A 69 18.64 -7.84 -23.74
CA ARG A 69 19.71 -8.79 -24.10
C ARG A 69 21.05 -8.11 -24.29
N ASN A 70 21.03 -6.82 -24.62
CA ASN A 70 22.20 -5.99 -24.88
C ASN A 70 22.69 -5.30 -23.60
N CYS A 71 21.86 -5.23 -22.56
CA CYS A 71 22.25 -4.73 -21.25
C CYS A 71 23.31 -5.63 -20.61
N ARG A 72 24.35 -5.00 -20.06
CA ARG A 72 25.31 -5.69 -19.20
C ARG A 72 24.62 -6.10 -17.91
N GLN A 73 24.95 -7.29 -17.41
CA GLN A 73 24.31 -7.84 -16.22
C GLN A 73 24.58 -6.98 -14.97
N ASP A 74 25.76 -6.35 -14.88
CA ASP A 74 26.12 -5.40 -13.81
C ASP A 74 25.31 -4.09 -13.84
N SER A 75 24.70 -3.75 -14.99
CA SER A 75 23.87 -2.55 -15.13
C SER A 75 22.40 -2.80 -14.78
N ILE A 76 22.01 -4.07 -14.61
CA ILE A 76 20.65 -4.46 -14.25
C ILE A 76 20.58 -4.54 -12.73
N GLN A 77 19.75 -3.69 -12.14
CA GLN A 77 19.43 -3.75 -10.73
C GLN A 77 18.32 -4.76 -10.51
N GLU A 78 18.50 -5.65 -9.54
CA GLU A 78 17.58 -6.74 -9.24
C GLU A 78 17.06 -6.61 -7.81
N HIS A 79 15.75 -6.80 -7.65
CA HIS A 79 15.11 -6.80 -6.35
C HIS A 79 14.11 -7.95 -6.26
N THR A 80 14.23 -8.78 -5.23
CA THR A 80 13.35 -9.94 -5.02
C THR A 80 12.35 -9.64 -3.92
N LEU A 81 11.08 -9.97 -4.18
CA LEU A 81 9.95 -9.81 -3.28
C LEU A 81 9.37 -11.19 -2.98
N ASP A 82 9.27 -11.55 -1.70
CA ASP A 82 8.62 -12.78 -1.25
C ASP A 82 7.11 -12.57 -1.10
N VAL A 83 6.31 -13.55 -1.53
CA VAL A 83 4.85 -13.53 -1.40
C VAL A 83 4.44 -14.18 -0.09
N HIS A 84 3.74 -13.42 0.72
CA HIS A 84 3.08 -13.89 1.93
C HIS A 84 1.57 -13.74 1.76
N LEU A 85 0.85 -14.81 2.10
CA LEU A 85 -0.60 -14.81 2.11
C LEU A 85 -1.02 -14.59 3.55
N ASP A 86 -1.71 -13.50 3.78
CA ASP A 86 -2.40 -13.28 5.05
C ASP A 86 -3.65 -14.18 5.02
N GLU A 87 -3.61 -15.30 5.74
CA GLU A 87 -4.83 -16.01 6.08
C GLU A 87 -5.62 -15.06 6.98
N GLY A 88 -6.69 -14.50 6.43
CA GLY A 88 -7.44 -13.42 7.06
C GLY A 88 -8.07 -13.81 8.39
N GLU A 89 -7.28 -13.74 9.46
CA GLU A 89 -7.70 -13.23 10.76
C GLU A 89 -6.97 -11.91 10.92
N GLY A 90 -7.67 -10.83 10.57
CA GLY A 90 -7.04 -9.54 10.32
C GLY A 90 -6.05 -9.12 11.40
N ARG A 91 -4.77 -9.00 11.01
CA ARG A 91 -3.87 -8.03 11.64
C ARG A 91 -2.76 -7.62 10.70
N ALA A 92 -2.74 -6.32 10.47
CA ALA A 92 -1.67 -5.56 9.87
C ALA A 92 -0.27 -5.99 10.36
N ALA A 93 0.59 -6.25 9.38
CA ALA A 93 1.96 -5.79 9.27
C ALA A 93 2.79 -5.72 10.56
N GLU A 94 3.68 -6.69 10.75
CA GLU A 94 5.01 -6.42 11.29
C GLU A 94 6.07 -7.08 10.40
N ALA A 95 6.87 -6.24 9.74
CA ALA A 95 7.94 -6.62 8.84
C ALA A 95 9.22 -7.00 9.62
N SER A 96 9.78 -8.17 9.27
CA SER A 96 11.22 -8.48 9.09
C SER A 96 12.24 -7.45 9.63
N ARG A 97 13.30 -7.72 10.43
CA ARG A 97 14.32 -8.82 10.55
C ARG A 97 15.46 -8.27 11.49
N PRO A 98 16.66 -8.88 11.69
CA PRO A 98 17.07 -10.26 12.06
C PRO A 98 18.17 -10.31 13.19
N ALA A 99 18.61 -11.53 13.58
CA ALA A 99 20.02 -11.97 13.79
C ALA A 99 20.33 -12.76 15.10
N SER A 100 20.71 -14.03 14.90
CA SER A 100 21.90 -14.77 15.41
C SER A 100 22.42 -14.56 16.84
N GLY A 101 22.66 -15.67 17.55
CA GLY A 101 23.74 -15.78 18.54
C GLY A 101 23.43 -16.59 19.79
N ALA A 102 24.31 -17.52 20.12
CA ALA A 102 24.19 -18.50 21.20
C ALA A 102 24.61 -17.98 22.60
N ALA A 103 24.22 -18.78 23.61
CA ALA A 103 24.87 -18.99 24.92
C ALA A 103 24.58 -18.04 26.11
N GLU A 104 23.84 -18.63 27.07
CA GLU A 104 24.18 -18.82 28.50
C GLU A 104 23.98 -17.72 29.57
N ALA A 105 23.13 -18.09 30.53
CA ALA A 105 23.05 -17.77 31.97
C ALA A 105 23.27 -16.33 32.48
N SER A 106 22.20 -15.75 33.08
CA SER A 106 22.07 -15.55 34.53
C SER A 106 20.75 -14.81 34.90
N ARG A 107 20.00 -15.35 35.86
CA ARG A 107 18.88 -14.70 36.60
C ARG A 107 19.44 -13.67 37.63
N PRO A 108 18.66 -12.80 38.32
CA PRO A 108 17.20 -12.84 38.55
C PRO A 108 16.40 -11.50 38.53
N ALA A 109 15.07 -11.67 38.42
CA ALA A 109 13.95 -10.97 39.07
C ALA A 109 13.86 -9.42 39.08
N SER A 110 12.80 -8.87 38.45
CA SER A 110 11.60 -8.36 39.16
C SER A 110 10.89 -7.25 38.35
N GLY A 111 9.60 -7.46 38.07
CA GLY A 111 8.61 -6.37 38.05
C GLY A 111 8.17 -5.81 36.69
N ALA A 112 6.87 -6.00 36.42
CA ALA A 112 6.01 -5.27 35.47
C ALA A 112 6.20 -5.55 33.97
N GLU A 113 5.66 -6.69 33.56
CA GLU A 113 5.26 -7.00 32.20
C GLU A 113 4.09 -6.07 31.78
N GLU A 114 4.37 -5.03 30.99
CA GLU A 114 3.33 -4.40 30.17
C GLU A 114 3.15 -5.26 28.91
N ALA A 115 2.44 -6.37 29.11
CA ALA A 115 2.07 -7.28 28.06
C ALA A 115 1.19 -6.54 27.05
N SER A 116 1.67 -6.45 25.82
CA SER A 116 0.87 -6.16 24.63
C SER A 116 -0.14 -7.30 24.42
N GLN A 117 -1.22 -7.30 25.19
CA GLN A 117 -2.36 -8.15 24.93
C GLN A 117 -3.10 -7.59 23.70
N PRO A 118 -3.57 -8.45 22.77
CA PRO A 118 -4.52 -8.01 21.75
C PRO A 118 -5.73 -7.40 22.48
N PRO A 119 -6.27 -6.24 22.03
CA PRO A 119 -7.41 -5.63 22.68
C PRO A 119 -8.52 -6.66 22.82
N SER A 120 -9.04 -6.82 24.03
CA SER A 120 -10.07 -7.81 24.28
C SER A 120 -11.29 -7.50 23.40
N ASN A 121 -12.12 -8.50 23.13
CA ASN A 121 -13.35 -8.27 22.37
C ASN A 121 -14.22 -7.14 22.94
N ALA A 122 -14.14 -6.91 24.27
CA ALA A 122 -14.81 -5.79 24.92
C ALA A 122 -14.19 -4.43 24.56
N ASP A 123 -12.86 -4.34 24.47
CA ASP A 123 -12.15 -3.13 24.04
C ASP A 123 -12.42 -2.82 22.56
N LEU A 124 -12.49 -3.84 21.71
CA LEU A 124 -12.83 -3.70 20.29
C LEU A 124 -14.28 -3.21 20.13
N LYS A 125 -15.22 -3.77 20.90
CA LYS A 125 -16.61 -3.33 20.90
C LYS A 125 -16.73 -1.88 21.37
N ALA A 126 -16.01 -1.49 22.41
CA ALA A 126 -16.02 -0.10 22.90
C ALA A 126 -15.51 0.87 21.83
N LYS A 127 -14.45 0.53 21.09
CA LYS A 127 -13.95 1.35 19.97
C LYS A 127 -14.94 1.43 18.80
N TYR A 128 -15.68 0.35 18.54
CA TYR A 128 -16.73 0.35 17.53
C TYR A 128 -17.90 1.26 17.94
N ASP A 129 -18.38 1.13 19.17
CA ASP A 129 -19.47 1.95 19.70
C ASP A 129 -19.10 3.45 19.71
N ASP A 130 -17.85 3.78 20.06
CA ASP A 130 -17.31 5.15 20.05
C ASP A 130 -17.23 5.72 18.61
N LEU A 131 -16.77 4.92 17.65
CA LEU A 131 -16.67 5.34 16.24
C LEU A 131 -18.05 5.55 15.60
N VAL A 132 -19.02 4.69 15.93
CA VAL A 132 -20.42 4.86 15.49
C VAL A 132 -21.00 6.15 16.06
N GLN A 133 -20.76 6.43 17.34
CA GLN A 133 -21.23 7.66 17.97
C GLN A 133 -20.59 8.90 17.34
N TYR A 134 -19.29 8.86 17.06
CA TYR A 134 -18.60 9.95 16.38
C TYR A 134 -19.14 10.20 14.97
N THR A 135 -19.38 9.14 14.20
CA THR A 135 -19.96 9.24 12.84
C THR A 135 -21.34 9.90 12.86
N LEU A 136 -22.23 9.47 13.78
CA LEU A 136 -23.55 10.07 13.96
C LEU A 136 -23.46 11.55 14.36
N SER A 137 -22.48 11.92 15.19
CA SER A 137 -22.27 13.30 15.60
C SER A 137 -21.82 14.18 14.44
N LEU A 138 -20.89 13.69 13.60
CA LEU A 138 -20.40 14.36 12.40
C LEU A 138 -21.50 14.52 11.35
N GLU A 139 -22.34 13.50 11.14
CA GLU A 139 -23.47 13.59 10.22
C GLU A 139 -24.48 14.64 10.67
N ARG A 140 -24.75 14.72 11.98
CA ARG A 140 -25.63 15.75 12.56
C ARG A 140 -25.02 17.14 12.41
N GLU A 141 -23.75 17.31 12.72
CA GLU A 141 -23.06 18.61 12.61
C GLU A 141 -22.95 19.06 11.15
N LYS A 142 -22.61 18.16 10.23
CA LYS A 142 -22.61 18.42 8.79
C LYS A 142 -23.99 18.84 8.30
N LYS A 143 -25.04 18.15 8.76
CA LYS A 143 -26.42 18.51 8.40
C LYS A 143 -26.77 19.93 8.90
N LEU A 144 -26.42 20.28 10.12
CA LEU A 144 -26.62 21.63 10.66
C LEU A 144 -25.83 22.69 9.88
N LEU A 145 -24.59 22.39 9.49
CA LEU A 145 -23.77 23.30 8.69
C LEU A 145 -24.31 23.50 7.28
N GLU A 146 -24.78 22.43 6.63
CA GLU A 146 -25.37 22.48 5.29
C GLU A 146 -26.73 23.20 5.30
N GLU A 147 -27.55 22.99 6.32
CA GLU A 147 -28.81 23.73 6.54
C GLU A 147 -28.54 25.21 6.83
N ALA A 148 -27.50 25.55 7.60
CA ALA A 148 -27.08 26.93 7.83
C ALA A 148 -26.52 27.61 6.57
N LYS A 149 -25.82 26.86 5.71
CA LYS A 149 -25.26 27.35 4.44
C LYS A 149 -26.32 27.53 3.35
N THR A 150 -27.46 26.86 3.48
CA THR A 150 -28.59 26.91 2.54
C THR A 150 -29.61 28.01 2.88
N ALA A 151 -29.43 28.78 3.96
CA ALA A 151 -30.27 29.93 4.28
C ALA A 151 -29.86 31.17 3.44
N PRO A 152 -30.76 31.74 2.59
CA PRO A 152 -30.42 32.85 1.70
C PRO A 152 -30.36 34.18 2.46
N GLY A 153 -29.15 34.74 2.59
CA GLY A 153 -28.92 36.11 3.04
C GLY A 153 -28.96 37.12 1.89
N VAL A 154 -30.03 37.93 1.86
CA VAL A 154 -30.07 39.36 1.48
C VAL A 154 -29.49 39.75 0.10
N VAL A 155 -30.40 39.94 -0.86
CA VAL A 155 -30.15 40.75 -2.06
C VAL A 155 -30.16 42.23 -1.66
N PRO A 156 -29.13 43.03 -1.94
CA PRO A 156 -29.15 44.47 -1.67
C PRO A 156 -30.10 45.20 -2.63
N PRO A 157 -30.79 46.27 -2.21
CA PRO A 157 -31.61 47.07 -3.12
C PRO A 157 -30.69 47.84 -4.08
N ARG A 158 -30.67 47.41 -5.36
CA ARG A 158 -30.02 48.17 -6.42
C ARG A 158 -30.95 49.30 -6.84
N ALA A 159 -30.63 50.51 -6.39
CA ALA A 159 -31.11 51.74 -6.99
C ALA A 159 -30.57 51.88 -8.43
N VAL A 160 -31.45 52.22 -9.38
CA VAL A 160 -31.34 53.18 -10.52
C VAL A 160 -32.57 52.97 -11.43
N HIS A 161 -33.51 53.92 -11.53
CA HIS A 161 -33.59 55.11 -12.40
C HIS A 161 -34.04 54.84 -13.86
N GLU A 162 -34.97 55.69 -14.33
CA GLU A 162 -35.53 55.90 -15.68
C GLU A 162 -36.60 54.88 -16.12
N GLU A 163 -37.82 55.27 -16.54
CA GLU A 163 -38.28 56.44 -17.32
C GLU A 163 -39.65 56.97 -16.82
#